data_AF-A0A449A9K0-F1
#
_entry.id   AF-A0A449A9K0-F1
#
_cell.length_a   1.000
_cell.length_b   1.000
_cell.length_c   1.000
_cell.angle_alpha   90.00
_cell.angle_beta   90.00
_cell.angle_gamma   90.00
#
_symmetry.space_group_name_H-M   'P 1'
#
loop_
_entity.id
_entity.type
_entity.pdbx_description
1 polymer ?
#
loop_
_entity_poly.entity_id
_entity_poly.type
_entity_poly.pdbx_seq_one_letter_code
_entity_poly.pdbx_strand_id
1 'polypeptide(L)'
;MDKNNYIKYKKFVSIYYVLLVVSSAITLLFTALIVNKVEFFHFTHGAKNLQIYNIIYIVFICVFAFLSLYAIILIIAINSFIYKLEKIKTLKHEEFEAMEKRIKKHSIALDIISFNKHLSYDIYTASKD
;
A
#
# COMPACT_ATOMS: atom_id res chain seq x y z
N MET A 1 -8.14 18.55 23.90
CA MET A 1 -8.05 18.77 22.44
C MET A 1 -7.75 17.43 21.81
N ASP A 2 -8.73 16.83 21.12
CA ASP A 2 -8.46 15.71 20.22
C ASP A 2 -7.48 16.19 19.15
N LYS A 3 -6.18 16.02 19.42
CA LYS A 3 -5.15 16.18 18.39
C LYS A 3 -5.59 15.27 17.27
N ASN A 4 -5.91 15.86 16.12
CA ASN A 4 -6.55 15.21 15.00
C ASN A 4 -5.82 13.89 14.66
N ASN A 5 -6.37 12.75 15.11
CA ASN A 5 -5.75 11.42 14.95
C ASN A 5 -5.41 11.15 13.48
N TYR A 6 -6.17 11.76 12.56
CA TYR A 6 -5.88 11.76 11.14
C TYR A 6 -4.49 12.32 10.81
N ILE A 7 -4.13 13.51 11.32
CA ILE A 7 -2.82 14.14 11.06
C ILE A 7 -1.69 13.30 11.66
N LYS A 8 -1.93 12.74 12.85
CA LYS A 8 -0.98 11.92 13.61
C LYS A 8 -0.52 10.69 12.82
N TYR A 9 -1.45 10.00 12.15
CA TYR A 9 -1.16 8.76 11.43
C TYR A 9 -0.96 8.92 9.92
N LYS A 10 -1.30 10.09 9.34
CA LYS A 10 -1.17 10.37 7.90
C LYS A 10 0.19 9.98 7.32
N LYS A 11 1.28 10.22 8.06
CA LYS A 11 2.65 9.93 7.61
C LYS A 11 2.86 8.45 7.26
N PHE A 12 2.26 7.53 8.04
CA PHE A 12 2.44 6.09 7.84
C PHE A 12 1.70 5.56 6.61
N VAL A 13 0.61 6.22 6.22
CA VAL A 13 -0.21 5.85 5.06
C VAL A 13 0.26 6.57 3.79
N SER A 14 0.86 7.75 3.94
CA SER A 14 1.19 8.66 2.83
C SER A 14 2.06 8.04 1.75
N ILE A 15 3.09 7.30 2.12
CA ILE A 15 4.02 6.68 1.14
C ILE A 15 3.31 5.64 0.28
N TYR A 16 2.44 4.84 0.88
CA TYR A 16 1.65 3.83 0.18
C TYR A 16 0.56 4.48 -0.68
N TYR A 17 -0.01 5.59 -0.23
CA TYR A 17 -0.95 6.37 -1.05
C TYR A 17 -0.27 6.93 -2.31
N VAL A 18 0.93 7.49 -2.17
CA VAL A 18 1.71 7.97 -3.32
C VAL A 18 2.03 6.82 -4.27
N LEU A 19 2.47 5.67 -3.74
CA LEU A 19 2.72 4.46 -4.54
C LEU A 19 1.48 4.03 -5.32
N LEU A 20 0.31 4.03 -4.68
CA LEU A 20 -0.97 3.70 -5.31
C LEU A 20 -1.32 4.66 -6.45
N VAL A 21 -1.20 5.96 -6.22
CA VAL A 21 -1.53 6.99 -7.21
C VAL A 21 -0.60 6.88 -8.42
N VAL A 22 0.71 6.82 -8.18
CA VAL A 22 1.72 6.73 -9.23
C VAL A 22 1.56 5.44 -10.03
N SER A 23 1.41 4.29 -9.37
CA SER A 23 1.24 3.00 -10.04
C SER A 23 -0.05 2.96 -10.87
N SER A 24 -1.15 3.55 -10.37
CA SER A 24 -2.40 3.63 -11.12
C SER A 24 -2.28 4.55 -12.34
N ALA A 25 -1.62 5.70 -12.20
CA ALA A 25 -1.38 6.61 -13.32
C ALA A 25 -0.54 5.95 -14.44
N ILE A 26 0.51 5.22 -14.06
CA ILE A 26 1.34 4.48 -15.00
C ILE A 26 0.54 3.35 -15.68
N THR A 27 -0.29 2.62 -14.91
CA THR A 27 -1.16 1.57 -15.45
C THR A 27 -2.11 2.14 -16.51
N LEU A 28 -2.72 3.30 -16.23
CA LEU A 28 -3.60 3.99 -17.18
C LEU A 28 -2.83 4.46 -18.43
N LEU A 29 -1.62 4.99 -18.25
CA LEU A 29 -0.76 5.41 -19.37
C LEU A 29 -0.47 4.24 -20.31
N PHE A 30 0.00 3.11 -19.78
CA PHE A 30 0.28 1.93 -20.61
C PHE A 30 -0.98 1.34 -21.25
N THR A 31 -2.11 1.35 -20.54
CA THR A 31 -3.39 0.93 -21.11
C THR A 31 -3.79 1.83 -22.28
N ALA A 32 -3.64 3.15 -22.15
CA ALA A 32 -3.91 4.10 -23.23
C ALA A 32 -2.97 3.91 -24.42
N LEU A 33 -1.69 3.61 -24.19
CA LEU A 33 -0.73 3.29 -25.25
C LEU A 33 -1.11 2.03 -26.03
N ILE A 34 -1.57 0.96 -25.33
CA ILE A 34 -2.10 -0.25 -25.98
C ILE A 34 -3.32 0.07 -26.83
N VAL A 35 -4.31 0.77 -26.27
CA VAL A 35 -5.58 1.07 -26.95
C VAL A 35 -5.36 1.90 -28.21
N ASN A 36 -4.47 2.89 -28.14
CA ASN A 36 -4.15 3.75 -29.28
C ASN A 36 -3.10 3.16 -30.23
N LYS A 37 -2.65 1.92 -30.00
CA LYS A 37 -1.63 1.22 -30.81
C LYS A 37 -0.33 2.04 -30.97
N VAL A 38 0.09 2.73 -29.91
CA VAL A 38 1.28 3.58 -29.92
C VAL A 38 2.53 2.75 -29.63
N GLU A 39 3.55 2.87 -30.48
CA GLU A 39 4.85 2.20 -30.32
C GLU A 39 5.85 3.16 -29.64
N PHE A 40 5.92 3.12 -28.30
CA PHE A 40 6.70 4.09 -27.51
C PHE A 40 8.18 3.69 -27.35
N PHE A 41 8.49 2.38 -27.42
CA PHE A 41 9.86 1.88 -27.28
C PHE A 41 10.55 1.79 -28.65
N HIS A 42 11.32 2.83 -29.03
CA HIS A 42 12.10 2.84 -30.28
C HIS A 42 13.37 1.97 -30.28
N PHE A 43 13.62 1.20 -29.22
CA PHE A 43 14.85 0.40 -29.03
C PHE A 43 15.04 -0.74 -30.04
N THR A 44 14.04 -1.03 -30.87
CA THR A 44 14.11 -2.08 -31.90
C THR A 44 13.70 -1.51 -33.26
N HIS A 45 14.56 -0.67 -33.83
CA HIS A 45 14.55 -0.39 -35.28
C HIS A 45 14.69 -1.71 -36.05
N GLY A 46 13.57 -2.34 -36.39
CA GLY A 46 13.52 -3.59 -37.17
C GLY A 46 12.55 -4.67 -36.68
N ALA A 47 11.93 -4.53 -35.50
CA ALA A 47 11.00 -5.56 -35.00
C ALA A 47 9.58 -5.35 -35.56
N LYS A 48 9.26 -6.09 -36.63
CA LYS A 48 7.93 -6.25 -37.26
C LYS A 48 6.80 -6.78 -36.36
N ASN A 49 6.93 -6.84 -35.04
CA ASN A 49 5.95 -7.53 -34.18
C ASN A 49 5.29 -6.61 -33.16
N LEU A 50 4.19 -5.98 -33.58
CA LEU A 50 3.17 -5.35 -32.71
C LEU A 50 2.80 -6.25 -31.51
N GLN A 51 2.86 -7.58 -31.69
CA GLN A 51 2.63 -8.57 -30.63
C GLN A 51 3.62 -8.46 -29.48
N ILE A 52 4.90 -8.22 -29.74
CA ILE A 52 5.95 -8.14 -28.71
C ILE A 52 5.74 -6.88 -27.85
N TYR A 53 5.41 -5.73 -28.47
CA TYR A 53 5.10 -4.51 -27.74
C TYR A 53 3.88 -4.66 -26.83
N ASN A 54 2.82 -5.31 -27.33
CA ASN A 54 1.64 -5.59 -26.52
C ASN A 54 1.97 -6.46 -25.31
N ILE A 55 2.82 -7.48 -25.46
CA ILE A 55 3.29 -8.31 -24.35
C ILE A 55 4.03 -7.45 -23.32
N ILE A 56 4.97 -6.60 -23.76
CA ILE A 56 5.74 -5.71 -22.88
C ILE A 56 4.80 -4.78 -22.10
N TYR A 57 3.85 -4.14 -22.79
CA TYR A 57 2.88 -3.26 -22.13
C TYR A 57 1.98 -4.00 -21.14
N ILE A 58 1.53 -5.21 -21.47
CA ILE A 58 0.76 -6.06 -20.55
C ILE A 58 1.58 -6.39 -19.30
N VAL A 59 2.85 -6.74 -19.45
CA VAL A 59 3.74 -7.01 -18.30
C VAL A 59 3.84 -5.79 -17.39
N PHE A 60 4.05 -4.59 -17.96
CA PHE A 60 4.07 -3.36 -17.17
C PHE A 60 2.73 -3.09 -16.47
N ILE A 61 1.61 -3.23 -17.17
CA ILE A 61 0.27 -3.08 -16.59
C ILE A 61 0.08 -4.05 -15.42
N CYS A 62 0.44 -5.32 -15.59
CA CYS A 62 0.33 -6.31 -14.51
C CYS A 62 1.19 -5.96 -13.30
N VAL A 63 2.44 -5.52 -13.52
CA VAL A 63 3.35 -5.12 -12.43
C VAL A 63 2.80 -3.92 -11.66
N PHE A 64 2.39 -2.86 -12.36
CA PHE A 64 1.88 -1.66 -11.71
C PHE A 64 0.49 -1.85 -11.09
N ALA A 65 -0.38 -2.67 -11.70
CA ALA A 65 -1.64 -3.07 -11.07
C ALA A 65 -1.40 -3.85 -9.78
N PHE A 66 -0.41 -4.74 -9.75
CA PHE A 66 -0.02 -5.47 -8.55
C PHE A 66 0.52 -4.53 -7.46
N LEU A 67 1.36 -3.56 -7.83
CA LEU A 67 1.84 -2.52 -6.90
C LEU A 67 0.69 -1.68 -6.32
N SER A 68 -0.30 -1.30 -7.13
CA SER A 68 -1.49 -0.61 -6.66
C SER A 68 -2.29 -1.48 -5.66
N LEU A 69 -2.53 -2.75 -5.99
CA LEU A 69 -3.24 -3.67 -5.10
C LEU A 69 -2.49 -3.85 -3.77
N TYR A 70 -1.18 -4.03 -3.84
CA TYR A 70 -0.30 -4.14 -2.68
C TYR A 70 -0.38 -2.89 -1.79
N ALA A 71 -0.32 -1.70 -2.38
CA ALA A 71 -0.46 -0.44 -1.65
C ALA A 71 -1.83 -0.33 -0.95
N ILE A 72 -2.92 -0.72 -1.60
CA ILE A 72 -4.27 -0.75 -1.00
C ILE A 72 -4.30 -1.67 0.22
N ILE A 73 -3.77 -2.89 0.10
CA ILE A 73 -3.73 -3.87 1.19
C ILE A 73 -2.98 -3.27 2.40
N LEU A 74 -1.86 -2.61 2.17
CA LEU A 74 -1.08 -1.98 3.25
C LEU A 74 -1.79 -0.81 3.91
N ILE A 75 -2.43 0.06 3.13
CA ILE A 75 -3.23 1.17 3.65
C ILE A 75 -4.34 0.63 4.58
N ILE A 76 -5.04 -0.43 4.16
CA ILE A 76 -6.08 -1.07 4.95
C ILE A 76 -5.50 -1.70 6.22
N ALA A 77 -4.37 -2.43 6.11
CA ALA A 77 -3.72 -3.05 7.26
C ALA A 77 -3.27 -2.03 8.31
N ILE A 78 -2.62 -0.94 7.89
CA ILE A 78 -2.19 0.16 8.76
C ILE A 78 -3.38 0.79 9.47
N ASN A 79 -4.44 1.14 8.73
CA ASN A 79 -5.65 1.72 9.32
C ASN A 79 -6.34 0.74 10.30
N SER A 80 -6.39 -0.55 9.98
CA SER A 80 -6.92 -1.59 10.87
C SER A 80 -6.11 -1.72 12.15
N PHE A 81 -4.79 -1.64 12.05
CA PHE A 81 -3.87 -1.67 13.19
C PHE A 81 -4.05 -0.45 14.10
N ILE A 82 -4.07 0.75 13.51
CA ILE A 82 -4.32 2.01 14.23
C ILE A 82 -5.66 1.96 14.96
N TYR A 83 -6.72 1.51 14.29
CA TYR A 83 -8.04 1.39 14.92
C TYR A 83 -8.01 0.48 16.16
N LYS A 84 -7.31 -0.66 16.11
CA LYS A 84 -7.16 -1.55 17.27
C LYS A 84 -6.34 -0.89 18.40
N LEU A 85 -5.29 -0.15 18.06
CA LEU A 85 -4.47 0.58 19.02
C LEU A 85 -5.21 1.73 19.71
N GLU A 86 -6.10 2.42 19.01
CA GLU A 86 -6.95 3.43 19.65
C GLU A 86 -8.05 2.77 20.48
N LYS A 87 -8.63 1.67 19.98
CA LYS A 87 -9.69 0.95 20.70
C LYS A 87 -9.22 0.39 22.05
N ILE A 88 -8.01 -0.17 22.13
CA ILE A 88 -7.52 -0.79 23.38
C ILE A 88 -7.40 0.20 24.54
N LYS A 89 -7.20 1.49 24.27
CA LYS A 89 -7.15 2.56 25.30
C LYS A 89 -8.49 2.79 26.01
N THR A 90 -9.59 2.31 25.43
CA THR A 90 -10.96 2.54 25.92
C THR A 90 -11.60 1.29 26.54
N LEU A 91 -10.91 0.14 26.51
CA LEU A 91 -11.43 -1.14 26.97
C LEU A 91 -11.25 -1.34 28.49
N LYS A 92 -12.21 -2.04 29.11
CA LYS A 92 -12.11 -2.56 30.49
C LYS A 92 -11.31 -3.87 30.53
N HIS A 93 -10.79 -4.23 31.71
CA HIS A 93 -9.74 -5.23 31.92
C HIS A 93 -9.97 -6.61 31.25
N GLU A 94 -11.21 -7.12 31.20
CA GLU A 94 -11.49 -8.48 30.67
C GLU A 94 -11.33 -8.60 29.14
N GLU A 95 -11.59 -7.53 28.38
CA GLU A 95 -11.42 -7.53 26.91
C GLU A 95 -10.00 -7.15 26.48
N PHE A 96 -9.17 -6.68 27.42
CA PHE A 96 -7.85 -6.13 27.17
C PHE A 96 -6.88 -7.20 26.66
N GLU A 97 -6.78 -8.34 27.35
CA GLU A 97 -5.84 -9.42 27.00
C GLU A 97 -6.11 -9.99 25.59
N ALA A 98 -7.39 -10.20 25.27
CA ALA A 98 -7.79 -10.70 23.96
C ALA A 98 -7.44 -9.70 22.84
N MET A 99 -7.62 -8.40 23.09
CA MET A 99 -7.27 -7.35 22.14
C MET A 99 -5.75 -7.21 21.99
N GLU A 100 -5.00 -7.27 23.08
CA GLU A 100 -3.53 -7.17 23.09
C GLU A 100 -2.90 -8.31 22.26
N LYS A 101 -3.38 -9.54 22.44
CA LYS A 101 -2.92 -10.69 21.63
C LYS A 101 -3.20 -10.50 20.15
N ARG A 102 -4.34 -9.90 19.78
CA ARG A 102 -4.68 -9.57 18.39
C ARG A 102 -3.79 -8.47 17.82
N ILE A 103 -3.47 -7.44 18.61
CA ILE A 103 -2.55 -6.37 18.24
C ILE A 103 -1.16 -6.93 17.97
N LYS A 104 -0.63 -7.78 18.86
CA LYS A 104 0.69 -8.43 18.69
C LYS A 104 0.78 -9.29 17.44
N LYS A 105 -0.28 -10.05 17.10
CA LYS A 105 -0.30 -10.82 15.84
C LYS A 105 -0.35 -9.90 14.62
N HIS A 106 -1.14 -8.84 14.69
CA HIS A 106 -1.28 -7.89 13.59
C HIS A 106 -0.01 -7.05 13.38
N SER A 107 0.72 -6.72 14.45
CA SER A 107 1.99 -5.98 14.37
C SER A 107 3.04 -6.78 13.58
N ILE A 108 3.21 -8.06 13.91
CA ILE A 108 4.13 -8.96 13.20
C ILE A 108 3.72 -9.08 11.72
N ALA A 109 2.43 -9.30 11.45
CA ALA A 109 1.94 -9.39 10.08
C ALA A 109 2.16 -8.10 9.29
N LEU A 110 1.91 -6.94 9.92
CA LEU A 110 2.12 -5.63 9.31
C LEU A 110 3.59 -5.40 8.97
N ASP A 111 4.51 -5.73 9.87
CA ASP A 111 5.95 -5.55 9.65
C ASP A 111 6.46 -6.47 8.52
N ILE A 112 5.94 -7.70 8.42
CA ILE A 112 6.27 -8.63 7.33
C ILE A 112 5.74 -8.11 6.00
N ILE A 113 4.44 -7.77 5.92
CA ILE A 113 3.80 -7.39 4.65
C ILE A 113 4.32 -6.03 4.16
N SER A 114 4.66 -5.12 5.07
CA SER A 114 5.24 -3.81 4.72
C SER A 114 6.73 -3.87 4.39
N PHE A 115 7.39 -5.02 4.57
CA PHE A 115 8.84 -5.15 4.53
C PHE A 115 9.58 -4.10 5.40
N ASN A 116 8.92 -3.61 6.46
CA ASN A 116 9.46 -2.63 7.37
C ASN A 116 9.31 -3.15 8.80
N LYS A 117 10.43 -3.61 9.38
CA LYS A 117 10.49 -4.22 10.71
C LYS A 117 10.07 -3.27 11.85
N HIS A 118 10.01 -1.96 11.60
CA HIS A 118 9.73 -0.95 12.61
C HIS A 118 8.36 -0.27 12.44
N LEU A 119 7.62 -0.55 11.36
CA LEU A 119 6.38 0.17 11.05
C LEU A 119 5.35 0.04 12.17
N SER A 120 5.13 -1.17 12.68
CA SER A 120 4.17 -1.40 13.77
C SER A 120 4.61 -0.73 15.07
N TYR A 121 5.91 -0.71 15.35
CA TYR A 121 6.51 -0.06 16.53
C TYR A 121 6.39 1.46 16.45
N ASP A 122 6.64 2.05 15.29
CA ASP A 122 6.55 3.50 15.10
C ASP A 122 5.10 3.98 15.21
N ILE A 123 4.15 3.22 14.68
CA ILE A 123 2.71 3.49 14.83
C ILE A 123 2.31 3.37 16.30
N TYR A 124 2.80 2.35 17.01
CA TYR A 124 2.54 2.16 18.44
C TYR A 124 3.09 3.31 19.29
N THR A 125 4.34 3.71 19.05
CA THR A 125 4.99 4.83 19.75
C THR A 125 4.21 6.11 19.51
N ALA A 126 3.89 6.40 18.24
CA ALA A 126 3.03 7.52 17.90
C ALA A 126 1.72 7.44 18.68
N SER A 127 1.06 6.29 18.76
CA SER A 127 -0.22 6.15 19.47
C SER A 127 -0.18 6.56 20.95
N LYS A 128 0.97 6.45 21.63
CA LYS A 128 1.14 6.82 23.03
C LYS A 128 1.30 8.33 23.25
N ASP A 129 1.85 9.05 22.27
CA ASP A 129 2.09 10.50 22.30
C ASP A 129 0.81 11.34 22.04
#